data_AF-A0A800ANV0-F1
#
_entry.id   AF-A0A800ANV0-F1
#
_cell.length_a   1.000
_cell.length_b   1.000
_cell.length_c   1.000
_cell.angle_alpha   90.00
_cell.angle_beta   90.00
_cell.angle_gamma   90.00
#
_symmetry.space_group_name_H-M   'P 1'
#
loop_
_entity.id
_entity.type
_entity.pdbx_description
1 polymer ?
#
loop_
_entity_poly.entity_id
_entity_poly.type
_entity_poly.pdbx_seq_one_letter_code
_entity_poly.pdbx_strand_id
1 'polypeptide(L)'
;SLDAKEYIFDGNSNFGVSGIKTVIKADQKIKEVMAASILAKVIRDNIMCKLSLKYPQYNFCKHKGYATKEHIELIKKFGYCKIHRKSYKLKSLQPTLF
;
A
#
# COMPACT_ATOMS: atom_id res chain seq x y z
N SER A 1 24.49 -0.47 10.88
CA SER A 1 24.12 0.05 9.56
C SER A 1 23.99 -1.14 8.62
N LEU A 2 23.00 -1.16 7.71
CA LEU A 2 23.00 -2.15 6.62
C LEU A 2 23.91 -1.59 5.55
N ASP A 3 25.22 -1.82 5.65
CA ASP A 3 26.18 -1.25 4.71
C ASP A 3 26.04 -1.94 3.35
N ALA A 4 25.50 -1.19 2.39
CA ALA A 4 25.37 -1.61 1.00
C ALA A 4 26.26 -0.72 0.14
N LYS A 5 26.81 -1.29 -0.94
CA LYS A 5 27.61 -0.53 -1.91
C LYS A 5 26.79 0.54 -2.64
N GLU A 6 25.49 0.29 -2.82
CA GLU A 6 24.55 1.19 -3.48
C GLU A 6 23.15 0.96 -2.89
N TYR A 7 22.36 2.04 -2.77
CA TYR A 7 20.93 1.97 -2.46
C TYR A 7 20.11 2.43 -3.66
N ILE A 8 19.11 1.64 -4.01
CA ILE A 8 18.26 1.86 -5.18
C ILE A 8 16.80 1.91 -4.75
N PHE A 9 16.11 2.98 -5.13
CA PHE A 9 14.66 3.08 -5.04
C PHE A 9 14.04 2.77 -6.40
N ASP A 10 13.01 1.93 -6.39
CA ASP A 10 12.14 1.76 -7.55
C ASP A 10 11.25 3.00 -7.73
N GLY A 11 11.21 3.52 -8.96
CA GLY A 11 10.42 4.69 -9.34
C GLY A 11 11.26 5.90 -9.71
N ASN A 12 10.64 7.08 -9.64
CA ASN A 12 11.21 8.36 -10.07
C ASN A 12 11.36 9.37 -8.92
N SER A 13 11.12 8.95 -7.67
CA SER A 13 11.17 9.84 -6.51
C SER A 13 12.08 9.26 -5.43
N ASN A 14 12.91 10.13 -4.86
CA ASN A 14 13.78 9.82 -3.73
C ASN A 14 13.12 10.15 -2.38
N PHE A 15 11.88 10.67 -2.40
CA PHE A 15 11.13 11.09 -1.21
C PHE A 15 11.92 12.02 -0.27
N GLY A 16 12.84 12.84 -0.82
CA GLY A 16 13.68 13.76 -0.06
C GLY A 16 14.93 13.12 0.57
N VAL A 17 15.20 11.85 0.30
CA VAL A 17 16.42 11.18 0.78
C VAL A 17 17.58 11.47 -0.17
N SER A 18 18.62 12.13 0.34
CA SER A 18 19.84 12.44 -0.41
C SER A 18 20.70 11.19 -0.64
N GLY A 19 21.40 11.12 -1.77
CA GLY A 19 22.36 10.05 -2.05
C GLY A 19 21.78 8.71 -2.47
N ILE A 20 20.46 8.63 -2.73
CA ILE A 20 19.81 7.42 -3.23
C ILE A 20 19.53 7.53 -4.73
N LYS A 21 19.85 6.46 -5.46
CA LYS A 21 19.56 6.34 -6.88
C LYS A 21 18.13 5.86 -7.10
N THR A 22 17.40 6.55 -7.97
CA THR A 22 16.04 6.16 -8.37
C THR A 22 16.06 5.57 -9.76
N VAL A 23 15.44 4.41 -9.96
CA VAL A 23 15.34 3.76 -11.27
C VAL A 23 13.89 3.42 -11.57
N ILE A 24 13.37 3.90 -12.69
CA ILE A 24 12.00 3.61 -13.13
C ILE A 24 11.90 2.12 -13.53
N LYS A 25 10.94 1.41 -12.92
CA LYS A 25 10.71 -0.04 -13.11
C LYS A 25 11.96 -0.85 -12.78
N ALA A 26 12.62 -0.51 -11.67
CA ALA A 26 13.81 -1.19 -11.18
C ALA A 26 13.52 -2.65 -10.81
N ASP A 27 12.33 -2.91 -10.28
CA ASP A 27 11.82 -4.24 -9.98
C ASP A 27 11.81 -5.19 -11.20
N GLN A 28 11.68 -4.66 -12.42
CA GLN A 28 11.72 -5.43 -13.67
C GLN A 28 13.13 -5.60 -14.23
N LYS A 29 14.11 -4.84 -13.73
CA LYS A 29 15.47 -4.74 -14.29
C LYS A 29 16.55 -5.27 -13.37
N ILE A 30 16.33 -5.21 -12.05
CA ILE A 30 17.33 -5.46 -11.00
C ILE A 30 16.77 -6.51 -10.04
N LYS A 31 17.50 -7.63 -9.89
CA LYS A 31 17.04 -8.80 -9.12
C LYS A 31 16.87 -8.50 -7.64
N GLU A 32 17.74 -7.68 -7.08
CA GLU A 32 17.73 -7.26 -5.68
C GLU A 32 16.48 -6.41 -5.38
N VAL A 33 16.13 -5.50 -6.29
CA VAL A 33 14.92 -4.68 -6.16
C VAL A 33 13.67 -5.54 -6.36
N MET A 34 13.69 -6.50 -7.29
CA MET A 34 12.62 -7.48 -7.45
C MET A 34 12.37 -8.28 -6.16
N ALA A 35 13.43 -8.80 -5.54
CA ALA A 35 13.35 -9.54 -4.29
C ALA A 35 12.79 -8.68 -3.15
N ALA A 36 13.24 -7.42 -3.04
CA ALA A 36 12.71 -6.46 -2.08
C ALA A 36 11.21 -6.21 -2.29
N SER A 37 10.77 -6.04 -3.54
CA SER A 37 9.36 -5.86 -3.89
C SER A 37 8.49 -7.08 -3.51
N ILE A 38 8.98 -8.30 -3.74
CA ILE A 38 8.30 -9.54 -3.34
C ILE A 38 8.15 -9.59 -1.82
N LEU A 39 9.25 -9.38 -1.08
CA LEU A 39 9.23 -9.39 0.38
C LEU A 39 8.24 -8.35 0.93
N ALA A 40 8.31 -7.11 0.44
CA ALA A 40 7.41 -6.04 0.85
C ALA A 40 5.94 -6.39 0.59
N LYS A 41 5.63 -6.97 -0.57
CA LYS A 41 4.27 -7.38 -0.94
C LYS A 41 3.75 -8.51 -0.05
N VAL A 42 4.52 -9.58 0.14
CA VAL A 42 4.13 -10.74 0.96
C VAL A 42 3.88 -10.31 2.41
N ILE A 43 4.80 -9.53 2.99
CA ILE A 43 4.65 -9.03 4.37
C ILE A 43 3.40 -8.17 4.50
N ARG A 44 3.18 -7.23 3.57
CA ARG A 44 2.00 -6.35 3.60
C ARG A 44 0.70 -7.14 3.49
N ASP A 45 0.62 -8.13 2.61
CA ASP A 45 -0.58 -8.93 2.43
C ASP A 45 -0.91 -9.77 3.68
N ASN A 46 0.12 -10.29 4.35
CA ASN A 46 -0.02 -10.98 5.63
C ASN A 46 -0.52 -10.04 6.73
N ILE A 47 0.01 -8.81 6.80
CA ILE A 47 -0.48 -7.79 7.74
C ILE A 47 -1.97 -7.50 7.50
N MET A 48 -2.39 -7.33 6.24
CA MET A 48 -3.80 -7.07 5.91
C MET A 48 -4.72 -8.23 6.29
N CYS A 49 -4.27 -9.48 6.14
CA CYS A 49 -5.06 -10.64 6.60
C CYS A 49 -5.18 -10.69 8.13
N LYS A 50 -4.10 -10.38 8.87
CA LYS A 50 -4.16 -10.25 10.34
C LYS A 50 -5.11 -9.13 10.77
N LEU A 51 -5.07 -7.98 10.08
CA LEU A 51 -5.97 -6.87 10.34
C LEU A 51 -7.43 -7.22 10.01
N SER A 52 -7.67 -8.10 9.04
CA SER A 52 -9.01 -8.62 8.75
C SER A 52 -9.63 -9.35 9.95
N LEU A 53 -8.83 -10.02 10.79
CA LEU A 53 -9.33 -10.66 12.01
C LEU A 53 -9.76 -9.61 13.05
N LYS A 54 -9.04 -8.49 13.14
CA LYS A 54 -9.35 -7.38 14.04
C LYS A 54 -10.55 -6.53 13.56
N TYR A 55 -10.77 -6.50 12.26
CA TYR A 55 -11.79 -5.70 11.59
C TYR A 55 -12.58 -6.58 10.60
N PRO A 56 -13.32 -7.59 11.10
CA PRO A 56 -13.94 -8.62 10.25
C PRO A 56 -14.95 -8.03 9.26
N GLN A 57 -15.60 -6.92 9.60
CA GLN A 57 -16.59 -6.26 8.76
C GLN A 57 -16.03 -5.61 7.49
N TYR A 58 -14.71 -5.49 7.36
CA TYR A 58 -14.07 -4.86 6.19
C TYR A 58 -13.41 -5.84 5.24
N ASN A 59 -13.34 -7.14 5.54
CA ASN A 59 -12.78 -8.16 4.64
C ASN A 59 -11.39 -7.84 4.05
N PHE A 60 -10.50 -7.23 4.85
CA PHE A 60 -9.18 -6.77 4.40
C PHE A 60 -8.30 -7.86 3.78
N CYS A 61 -8.49 -9.14 4.15
CA CYS A 61 -7.69 -10.21 3.58
C CYS A 61 -7.98 -10.41 2.08
N LYS A 62 -9.17 -10.06 1.58
CA LYS A 62 -9.53 -10.22 0.16
C LYS A 62 -8.94 -9.13 -0.72
N HIS A 63 -9.12 -7.86 -0.35
CA HIS A 63 -8.72 -6.72 -1.18
C HIS A 63 -7.48 -5.97 -0.67
N LYS A 64 -6.84 -6.42 0.42
CA LYS A 64 -5.58 -5.86 0.98
C LYS A 64 -5.62 -4.34 1.24
N GLY A 65 -6.82 -3.81 1.50
CA GLY A 65 -7.03 -2.38 1.71
C GLY A 65 -7.05 -1.51 0.44
N TYR A 66 -6.95 -2.11 -0.76
CA TYR A 66 -7.19 -1.38 -2.01
C TYR A 66 -8.66 -0.95 -2.10
N ALA A 67 -8.93 0.16 -2.77
CA ALA A 67 -10.27 0.73 -2.93
C ALA A 67 -11.08 -0.02 -4.01
N THR A 68 -11.29 -1.32 -3.81
CA THR A 68 -12.18 -2.13 -4.64
C THR A 68 -13.64 -1.75 -4.39
N LYS A 69 -14.54 -2.15 -5.29
CA LYS A 69 -15.99 -1.91 -5.14
C LYS A 69 -16.50 -2.41 -3.78
N GLU A 70 -16.16 -3.65 -3.42
CA GLU A 70 -16.50 -4.25 -2.13
C GLU A 70 -15.97 -3.43 -0.95
N HIS A 71 -14.70 -3.00 -0.99
CA HIS A 71 -14.14 -2.22 0.12
C HIS A 71 -14.85 -0.86 0.28
N ILE A 72 -15.17 -0.20 -0.83
CA ILE A 72 -15.92 1.07 -0.84
C ILE A 72 -17.32 0.85 -0.24
N GLU A 73 -18.02 -0.23 -0.60
CA GLU A 73 -19.33 -0.58 -0.05
C GLU A 73 -19.28 -0.85 1.46
N LEU A 74 -18.27 -1.58 1.93
CA LEU A 74 -18.08 -1.84 3.35
C LEU A 74 -17.74 -0.55 4.13
N ILE A 75 -16.97 0.37 3.54
CA ILE A 75 -16.73 1.70 4.14
C ILE A 75 -18.03 2.52 4.16
N LYS A 76 -18.87 2.48 3.12
CA LYS A 76 -20.18 3.16 3.13
C LYS A 76 -21.10 2.61 4.22
N LYS A 77 -21.08 1.29 4.43
CA LYS A 77 -21.93 0.60 5.41
C LYS A 77 -21.46 0.80 6.86
N PHE A 78 -20.16 0.73 7.11
CA PHE A 78 -19.60 0.69 8.47
C PHE A 78 -18.78 1.94 8.84
N GLY A 79 -18.60 2.88 7.91
CA GLY A 79 -17.71 4.03 8.08
C GLY A 79 -16.23 3.67 8.00
N TYR A 80 -15.34 4.65 8.22
CA TYR A 80 -13.90 4.41 8.29
C TYR A 80 -13.47 3.86 9.66
N CYS A 81 -12.69 2.77 9.66
CA CYS A 81 -11.96 2.32 10.85
C CYS A 81 -10.57 2.97 11.02
N LYS A 82 -9.92 2.71 12.16
CA LYS A 82 -8.65 3.36 12.57
C LYS A 82 -7.48 3.21 11.58
N ILE A 83 -7.44 2.13 10.80
CA ILE A 83 -6.33 1.88 9.85
C ILE A 83 -6.54 2.52 8.47
N HIS A 84 -7.70 3.11 8.21
CA HIS A 84 -7.95 3.80 6.95
C HIS A 84 -7.18 5.12 6.87
N ARG A 85 -6.62 5.39 5.69
CA ARG A 85 -5.95 6.65 5.39
C ARG A 85 -6.98 7.72 5.04
N LYS A 86 -7.44 8.47 6.04
CA LYS A 86 -8.46 9.53 5.87
C LYS A 86 -8.03 10.67 4.94
N SER A 87 -6.73 10.87 4.75
CA SER A 87 -6.20 11.85 3.78
C SER A 87 -6.41 11.42 2.33
N TYR A 88 -6.64 10.14 2.06
CA TYR A 88 -6.88 9.62 0.73
C TYR A 88 -8.35 9.84 0.33
N LYS A 89 -8.59 10.88 -0.49
CA LYS A 89 -9.93 11.28 -0.90
C LYS A 89 -10.42 10.41 -2.06
N LEU A 90 -11.30 9.46 -1.77
CA LEU A 90 -12.03 8.69 -2.77
C LEU A 90 -13.29 9.44 -3.20
N LYS A 91 -13.39 9.81 -4.48
CA LYS A 91 -14.58 10.47 -5.06
C LYS A 91 -15.87 9.68 -4.77
N SER A 92 -15.79 8.35 -4.79
CA SER A 92 -16.93 7.44 -4.54
C SER A 92 -17.45 7.44 -3.09
N LEU A 93 -16.70 8.01 -2.16
CA LEU A 93 -17.05 8.15 -0.74
C LEU A 93 -17.33 9.59 -0.33
N GLN A 94 -17.21 10.54 -1.26
CA GLN A 94 -17.60 11.92 -1.01
C GLN A 94 -19.13 12.04 -1.13
N PRO A 95 -19.78 12.83 -0.26
CA PRO A 95 -21.17 13.18 -0.48
C PRO A 95 -21.27 13.86 -1.85
N THR A 96 -22.16 13.38 -2.71
CA THR A 96 -22.53 14.11 -3.93
C THR A 96 -23.22 15.38 -3.48
N LEU A 97 -22.55 16.53 -3.63
CA LEU A 97 -23.24 17.81 -3.66
C LEU A 97 -24.05 17.81 -4.94
N PHE A 98 -25.33 17.46 -4.83
CA PHE A 98 -26.41 17.54 -5.81
C PHE A 98 -26.03 17.22 -7.27
#